data_AF-A0A419H2K2-F1
#
_entry.id   AF-A0A419H2K2-F1
#
_cell.length_a   1.000
_cell.length_b   1.000
_cell.length_c   1.000
_cell.angle_alpha   90.00
_cell.angle_beta   90.00
_cell.angle_gamma   90.00
#
_symmetry.space_group_name_H-M   'P 1'
#
loop_
_entity.id
_entity.type
_entity.pdbx_description
1 polymer ?
#
loop_
_entity_poly.entity_id
_entity_poly.type
_entity_poly.pdbx_seq_one_letter_code
_entity_poly.pdbx_strand_id
1 'polypeptide(L)'
;MIFKLWVIFIKIEILMDAKQQEKKLQVIKMTKDNQNTPTLSIILPRRKRMRARDVLRIQSQLIRSFIDGKVESQKAKDLSYLCSNYLNNIQAVEYEERLEQLEKKLNEAK
;
A
#
# COMPACT_ATOMS: atom_id res chain seq x y z
N MET A 1 1.50 -21.81 -52.88
CA MET A 1 0.83 -21.77 -51.56
C MET A 1 1.61 -21.03 -50.48
N ILE A 2 2.94 -21.00 -50.50
CA ILE A 2 3.80 -20.42 -49.44
C ILE A 2 3.61 -18.90 -49.26
N PHE A 3 3.41 -18.15 -50.35
CA PHE A 3 3.29 -16.68 -50.30
C PHE A 3 2.06 -16.18 -49.54
N LYS A 4 0.94 -16.93 -49.56
CA LYS A 4 -0.28 -16.56 -48.82
C LYS A 4 -0.11 -16.71 -47.31
N LEU A 5 0.66 -17.70 -46.85
CA LEU A 5 0.99 -17.85 -45.43
C LEU A 5 1.90 -16.74 -44.92
N TRP A 6 2.85 -16.28 -45.74
CA TRP A 6 3.76 -15.19 -45.37
C TRP A 6 3.02 -13.85 -45.20
N VAL A 7 2.07 -13.53 -46.09
CA VAL A 7 1.23 -12.32 -45.98
C VAL A 7 0.33 -12.36 -44.75
N ILE A 8 -0.17 -13.53 -44.35
CA ILE A 8 -0.95 -13.69 -43.12
C ILE A 8 -0.06 -13.45 -41.89
N PHE A 9 1.16 -13.97 -41.90
CA PHE A 9 2.11 -13.78 -40.79
C PHE A 9 2.47 -12.31 -40.58
N ILE A 10 2.75 -11.57 -41.67
CA ILE A 10 3.02 -10.13 -41.61
C ILE A 10 1.81 -9.35 -41.07
N LYS A 11 0.58 -9.71 -41.48
CA LYS A 11 -0.63 -9.07 -40.95
C LYS A 11 -0.81 -9.29 -39.46
N ILE A 12 -0.49 -10.48 -38.94
CA ILE A 12 -0.59 -10.81 -37.52
C ILE A 12 0.43 -10.00 -36.71
N GLU A 13 1.65 -9.86 -37.22
CA GLU A 13 2.73 -9.12 -36.55
C GLU A 13 2.42 -7.61 -36.45
N ILE A 14 1.90 -7.01 -37.51
CA ILE A 14 1.43 -5.61 -37.52
C ILE A 14 0.26 -5.40 -36.53
N LEU A 15 -0.65 -6.37 -36.43
CA LEU A 15 -1.79 -6.33 -35.49
C LEU A 15 -1.34 -6.45 -34.03
N MET A 16 -0.27 -7.20 -33.77
CA MET A 16 0.31 -7.31 -32.43
C MET A 16 0.99 -6.01 -31.99
N ASP A 17 1.75 -5.37 -32.89
CA ASP A 17 2.41 -4.09 -32.59
C ASP A 17 1.41 -2.94 -32.36
N ALA A 18 0.32 -2.90 -33.12
CA ALA A 18 -0.74 -1.90 -32.93
C ALA A 18 -1.41 -2.02 -31.54
N LYS A 19 -1.70 -3.25 -31.08
CA LYS A 19 -2.25 -3.48 -29.73
C LYS A 19 -1.26 -3.12 -28.62
N GLN A 20 0.04 -3.25 -28.87
CA GLN A 20 1.07 -2.93 -27.89
C GLN A 20 1.30 -1.42 -27.78
N GLN A 21 1.13 -0.67 -28.87
CA GLN A 21 1.13 0.80 -28.83
C GLN A 21 -0.10 1.38 -28.13
N GLU A 22 -1.30 0.83 -28.35
CA GLU A 22 -2.52 1.29 -27.65
C GLU A 22 -2.42 1.13 -26.12
N LYS A 23 -1.85 0.01 -25.65
CA LYS A 23 -1.60 -0.20 -24.21
C LYS A 23 -0.62 0.82 -23.63
N LYS A 24 0.45 1.17 -24.35
CA LYS A 24 1.42 2.18 -23.88
C LYS A 24 0.82 3.58 -23.83
N LEU A 25 -0.04 3.94 -24.79
CA LEU A 25 -0.72 5.24 -24.82
C LEU A 25 -1.76 5.41 -23.69
N GLN A 26 -2.43 4.33 -23.27
CA GLN A 26 -3.33 4.38 -22.10
C GLN A 26 -2.58 4.59 -20.78
N VAL A 27 -1.40 3.98 -20.62
CA VAL A 27 -0.55 4.16 -19.42
C VAL A 27 -0.02 5.59 -19.31
N ILE A 28 0.32 6.23 -20.44
CA ILE A 28 0.81 7.61 -20.47
C ILE A 28 -0.32 8.62 -20.21
N LYS A 29 -1.56 8.34 -20.61
CA LYS A 29 -2.71 9.20 -20.27
C LYS A 29 -3.06 9.14 -18.79
N MET A 30 -2.95 7.98 -18.14
CA MET A 30 -3.20 7.88 -16.68
C MET A 30 -2.17 8.60 -15.81
N THR A 31 -0.97 8.91 -16.33
CA THR A 31 0.08 9.59 -15.55
C THR A 31 -0.02 11.12 -15.59
N LYS A 32 -0.73 11.72 -16.55
CA LYS A 32 -0.86 13.18 -16.65
C LYS A 32 -2.03 13.79 -15.87
N ASP A 33 -3.06 13.01 -15.55
CA ASP A 33 -4.21 13.50 -14.77
C ASP A 33 -3.99 13.47 -13.25
N ASN A 34 -2.83 12.96 -12.79
CA ASN A 34 -2.51 12.80 -11.36
C ASN A 34 -1.67 13.94 -10.76
N GLN A 35 -1.54 15.07 -11.46
CA GLN A 35 -0.81 16.26 -10.97
C GLN A 35 -1.65 17.17 -10.04
N ASN A 36 -2.93 16.86 -9.84
CA ASN A 36 -3.80 17.51 -8.84
C ASN A 36 -4.27 16.51 -7.79
N THR A 37 -3.39 15.61 -7.32
CA THR A 37 -3.73 14.84 -6.13
C THR A 37 -3.80 15.80 -4.95
N PRO A 38 -4.98 16.02 -4.34
CA PRO A 38 -5.01 16.70 -3.06
C PRO A 38 -4.14 15.86 -2.13
N THR A 39 -3.15 16.51 -1.54
CA THR A 39 -2.31 15.94 -0.49
C THR A 39 -3.21 15.12 0.43
N LEU A 40 -2.99 13.81 0.47
CA LEU A 40 -3.71 12.83 1.31
C LEU A 40 -3.73 13.21 2.79
N SER A 41 -2.95 14.22 3.20
CA SER A 41 -2.93 14.83 4.52
C SER A 41 -4.18 15.65 4.86
N ILE A 42 -5.01 16.06 3.89
CA ILE A 42 -6.15 16.96 4.15
C ILE A 42 -7.48 16.20 4.34
N ILE A 43 -7.66 15.00 3.76
CA ILE A 43 -8.99 14.36 3.65
C ILE A 43 -9.21 13.19 4.62
N LEU A 44 -8.17 12.65 5.24
CA LEU A 44 -8.38 11.65 6.28
C LEU A 44 -8.67 12.37 7.60
N PRO A 45 -9.92 12.39 8.10
CA PRO A 45 -10.16 12.87 9.47
C PRO A 45 -9.19 12.14 10.37
N ARG A 46 -8.57 12.86 11.32
CA ARG A 46 -7.73 12.27 12.38
C ARG A 46 -8.60 11.28 13.15
N ARG A 47 -8.78 10.07 12.61
CA ARG A 47 -9.39 8.95 13.31
C ARG A 47 -8.58 8.86 14.59
N LYS A 48 -9.28 8.88 15.72
CA LYS A 48 -8.68 8.76 17.05
C LYS A 48 -7.64 7.66 16.98
N ARG A 49 -6.35 8.03 16.99
CA ARG A 49 -5.25 7.08 16.78
C ARG A 49 -5.40 6.02 17.86
N MET A 50 -5.57 4.77 17.46
CA MET A 50 -5.59 3.66 18.41
C MET A 50 -4.24 3.61 19.12
N ARG A 51 -4.26 3.43 20.45
CA ARG A 51 -3.03 3.27 21.21
C ARG A 51 -2.45 1.88 20.96
N ALA A 52 -1.14 1.71 21.12
CA ALA A 52 -0.48 0.41 20.97
C ALA A 52 -1.15 -0.70 21.80
N ARG A 53 -1.61 -0.36 23.02
CA ARG A 53 -2.35 -1.27 23.91
C ARG A 53 -3.63 -1.82 23.28
N ASP A 54 -4.37 -0.99 22.54
CA ASP A 54 -5.63 -1.39 21.92
C ASP A 54 -5.37 -2.37 20.78
N VAL A 55 -4.29 -2.14 20.01
CA VAL A 55 -3.88 -3.01 18.90
C VAL A 55 -3.45 -4.39 19.41
N LEU A 56 -2.66 -4.43 20.50
CA LEU A 56 -2.27 -5.70 21.15
C LEU A 56 -3.49 -6.49 21.66
N ARG A 57 -4.51 -5.78 22.17
CA ARG A 57 -5.77 -6.41 22.60
C ARG A 57 -6.51 -7.03 21.41
N ILE A 58 -6.60 -6.32 20.28
CA ILE A 58 -7.18 -6.87 19.05
C ILE A 58 -6.40 -8.08 18.56
N GLN A 59 -5.07 -8.02 18.56
CA GLN A 59 -4.22 -9.12 18.14
C GLN A 59 -4.44 -10.37 19.03
N SER A 60 -4.59 -10.18 20.33
CA SER A 60 -4.90 -11.26 21.27
C SER A 60 -6.30 -11.87 21.03
N GLN A 61 -7.30 -11.04 20.74
CA GLN A 61 -8.64 -11.50 20.37
C GLN A 61 -8.66 -12.25 19.03
N LEU A 62 -7.87 -11.80 18.06
CA LEU A 62 -7.70 -12.46 16.77
C LEU A 62 -7.09 -13.85 16.94
N ILE A 63 -6.02 -13.97 17.74
CA ILE A 63 -5.38 -15.27 18.05
C ILE A 63 -6.40 -16.21 18.68
N ARG A 64 -7.16 -15.74 19.68
CA ARG A 64 -8.19 -16.55 20.32
C ARG A 64 -9.28 -16.98 19.33
N SER A 65 -9.71 -16.08 18.45
CA SER A 65 -10.75 -16.38 17.45
C SER A 65 -10.25 -17.37 16.39
N PHE A 66 -8.95 -17.35 16.07
CA PHE A 66 -8.32 -18.35 15.23
C PHE A 66 -8.26 -19.72 15.93
N ILE A 67 -7.85 -19.78 17.20
CA ILE A 67 -7.81 -21.02 18.00
C ILE A 67 -9.21 -21.62 18.13
N ASP A 68 -10.22 -20.78 18.38
CA ASP A 68 -11.63 -21.18 18.46
C ASP A 68 -12.22 -21.63 17.09
N GLY A 69 -11.45 -21.56 15.99
CA GLY A 69 -11.90 -21.92 14.64
C GLY A 69 -12.89 -20.94 14.01
N LYS A 70 -13.09 -19.75 14.62
CA LYS A 70 -14.03 -18.72 14.13
C LYS A 70 -13.48 -17.92 12.95
N VAL A 71 -12.15 -17.88 12.81
CA VAL A 71 -11.45 -17.14 11.77
C VAL A 71 -10.57 -18.09 10.97
N GLU A 72 -10.68 -18.01 9.64
CA GLU A 72 -9.87 -18.78 8.71
C GLU A 72 -8.37 -18.43 8.82
N SER A 73 -7.51 -19.44 8.65
CA SER A 73 -6.05 -19.29 8.79
C SER A 73 -5.45 -18.15 7.96
N GLN A 74 -5.84 -18.03 6.69
CA GLN A 74 -5.29 -16.99 5.82
C GLN A 74 -5.69 -15.58 6.30
N LYS A 75 -6.97 -15.38 6.64
CA LYS A 75 -7.46 -14.11 7.17
C LYS A 75 -6.81 -13.76 8.50
N ALA A 76 -6.58 -14.75 9.37
CA ALA A 76 -5.89 -14.53 10.63
C ALA A 76 -4.44 -14.06 10.41
N LYS A 77 -3.72 -14.63 9.44
CA LYS A 77 -2.37 -14.18 9.05
C LYS A 77 -2.38 -12.76 8.53
N ASP A 78 -3.28 -12.44 7.60
CA ASP A 78 -3.35 -11.11 6.99
C ASP A 78 -3.67 -10.04 8.04
N LEU A 79 -4.64 -10.30 8.92
CA LEU A 79 -5.00 -9.39 10.01
C LEU A 79 -3.87 -9.24 11.05
N SER A 80 -3.16 -10.32 11.37
CA SER A 80 -2.00 -10.28 12.28
C SER A 80 -0.84 -9.48 11.69
N TYR A 81 -0.59 -9.62 10.39
CA TYR A 81 0.40 -8.83 9.66
C TYR A 81 0.05 -7.34 9.70
N LEU A 82 -1.21 -6.98 9.44
CA LEU A 82 -1.67 -5.60 9.53
C LEU A 82 -1.55 -5.02 10.95
N CYS A 83 -1.88 -5.79 11.99
CA CYS A 83 -1.72 -5.36 13.38
C CYS A 83 -0.25 -5.08 13.71
N SER A 84 0.65 -5.96 13.27
CA SER A 84 2.09 -5.82 13.50
C SER A 84 2.66 -4.58 12.80
N ASN A 85 2.29 -4.35 11.54
CA ASN A 85 2.71 -3.14 10.82
C ASN A 85 2.18 -1.87 11.47
N TYR A 86 0.93 -1.88 11.94
CA TYR A 86 0.35 -0.73 12.60
C TYR A 86 1.04 -0.43 13.95
N LEU A 87 1.43 -1.46 14.70
CA LEU A 87 2.24 -1.31 15.92
C LEU A 87 3.62 -0.69 15.61
N ASN A 88 4.29 -1.17 14.58
CA ASN A 88 5.58 -0.61 14.15
C ASN A 88 5.45 0.88 13.79
N ASN A 89 4.37 1.26 13.09
CA ASN A 89 4.10 2.65 12.75
C ASN A 89 3.85 3.52 13.98
N ILE A 90 3.12 3.01 14.99
CA ILE A 90 2.95 3.74 16.26
C ILE A 90 4.30 3.98 16.93
N GLN A 91 5.13 2.94 17.01
CA GLN A 91 6.45 3.05 17.63
C GLN A 91 7.35 4.04 16.89
N ALA A 92 7.36 4.02 15.56
CA ALA A 92 8.14 4.97 14.76
C ALA A 92 7.77 6.42 15.06
N VAL A 93 6.46 6.73 15.12
CA VAL A 93 5.96 8.06 15.48
C VAL A 93 6.37 8.44 16.91
N GLU A 94 6.26 7.53 17.87
CA GLU A 94 6.70 7.79 19.25
C GLU A 94 8.22 8.07 19.35
N TYR A 95 9.03 7.42 18.51
CA TYR A 95 10.47 7.69 18.45
C TYR A 95 10.78 9.05 17.82
N GLU A 96 10.11 9.41 16.74
CA GLU A 96 10.23 10.74 16.12
C GLU A 96 9.87 11.85 17.13
N GLU A 97 8.74 11.71 17.82
CA GLU A 97 8.32 12.67 18.86
C GLU A 97 9.34 12.79 20.00
N ARG A 98 9.97 11.68 20.40
CA ARG A 98 11.04 11.69 21.42
C ARG A 98 12.31 12.36 20.92
N LEU A 99 12.69 12.15 19.67
CA LEU A 99 13.86 12.79 19.06
C LEU A 99 13.65 14.31 19.00
N GLU A 100 12.49 14.77 18.53
CA GLU A 100 12.16 16.20 18.51
C GLU A 100 12.23 16.84 19.90
N GLN A 101 11.78 16.14 20.95
CA GLN A 101 11.85 16.63 22.33
C GLN A 101 13.30 16.73 22.82
N LEU A 102 14.16 15.78 22.46
CA LEU A 102 15.57 15.79 22.82
C LEU A 102 16.32 16.92 22.10
N GLU A 103 16.03 17.12 20.81
CA GLU A 103 16.61 18.22 20.02
C GLU A 103 16.22 19.60 20.57
N LYS A 104 14.95 19.77 20.95
CA LYS A 104 14.49 21.01 21.61
C LYS A 104 15.23 21.27 22.90
N LYS A 105 15.34 20.27 23.78
CA LYS A 105 16.08 20.39 25.05
C LYS A 105 17.56 20.71 24.85
N LEU A 106 18.19 20.14 23.82
CA LEU A 106 19.59 20.41 23.50
C LEU A 106 19.81 21.83 22.98
N ASN A 107 18.85 22.36 22.20
CA ASN A 107 18.90 23.74 21.72
C ASN A 107 18.60 24.76 22.82
N GLU A 108 17.72 24.44 23.77
CA GLU A 108 17.43 25.28 24.94
C GLU A 108 18.60 25.34 25.93
N ALA A 109 19.48 24.32 25.93
CA ALA A 109 20.65 24.24 26.78
C ALA A 109 21.92 24.89 26.19
N LYS A 110 21.86 25.38 24.94
CA LYS A 110 22.95 26.10 24.25
C LYS A 110 22.69 27.60 24.27
#